data_AF-A0A962ZNQ8-F1
#
_entry.id   AF-A0A962ZNQ8-F1
#
_cell.length_a   1.000
_cell.length_b   1.000
_cell.length_c   1.000
_cell.angle_alpha   90.00
_cell.angle_beta   90.00
_cell.angle_gamma   90.00
#
_symmetry.space_group_name_H-M   'P 1'
#
loop_
_entity.id
_entity.type
_entity.pdbx_description
1 polymer ?
#
loop_
_entity_poly.entity_id
_entity_poly.type
_entity_poly.pdbx_seq_one_letter_code
_entity_poly.pdbx_strand_id
1 'polypeptide(L)'
;VNTHANGDHCHGNELVSGAEIIASGASAAEMQDMPPDVMAALAAAAPEMGPVGQYFLHCFGQFRFDGIRFTPPTRTFDGELDLMVGDKPVKLLEVGPAHTRGDVLVLSPHDRVVFTGDILFIEGTPVMWQGPVANWIRACERIEDMDVDLIVPGHGPITDKHGVAQVRQYLQYVRDQARARYDAGMNAFDAAKDIELAEYSAWSDPERIAVNVDTLYREFANEQTVTDTLELFTRMAELAGFGSAVTLPGNDPAQRPG
;
A
#
# COMPACT_ATOMS: atom_id res chain seq x y z
N VAL A 1 16.45 4.61 -5.56
CA VAL A 1 15.26 4.68 -6.43
C VAL A 1 14.07 4.57 -5.50
N ASN A 2 13.17 5.54 -5.52
CA ASN A 2 11.91 5.45 -4.79
C ASN A 2 10.93 4.76 -5.74
N THR A 3 10.45 3.58 -5.37
CA THR A 3 9.56 2.77 -6.21
C THR A 3 8.16 3.36 -6.29
N HIS A 4 7.74 4.07 -5.25
CA HIS A 4 6.48 4.81 -5.16
C HIS A 4 6.56 5.84 -4.01
N ALA A 5 5.45 6.53 -3.74
CA ALA A 5 5.44 7.72 -2.88
C ALA A 5 5.23 7.47 -1.36
N ASN A 6 5.02 6.24 -0.90
CA ASN A 6 4.76 6.00 0.53
C ASN A 6 5.96 6.32 1.41
N GLY A 7 5.68 6.80 2.62
CA GLY A 7 6.69 7.35 3.51
C GLY A 7 7.72 6.33 4.00
N ASP A 8 7.34 5.08 4.21
CA ASP A 8 8.25 4.00 4.58
C ASP A 8 9.24 3.61 3.46
N HIS A 9 8.99 4.06 2.23
CA HIS A 9 9.90 3.88 1.09
C HIS A 9 10.76 5.13 0.81
N CYS A 10 10.31 6.33 1.21
CA CYS A 10 10.95 7.58 0.78
C CYS A 10 11.37 8.54 1.92
N HIS A 11 10.88 8.38 3.15
CA HIS A 11 11.24 9.29 4.26
C HIS A 11 12.70 9.11 4.71
N GLY A 12 13.34 7.99 4.37
CA GLY A 12 14.77 7.76 4.59
C GLY A 12 15.71 8.48 3.62
N ASN A 13 15.18 9.19 2.61
CA ASN A 13 15.99 9.82 1.55
C ASN A 13 17.09 10.75 2.05
N GLU A 14 16.89 11.42 3.18
CA GLU A 14 17.90 12.33 3.73
C GLU A 14 19.20 11.62 4.17
N LEU A 15 19.15 10.30 4.37
CA LEU A 15 20.28 9.50 4.86
C LEU A 15 21.22 9.06 3.72
N VAL A 16 20.76 9.05 2.47
CA VAL A 16 21.56 8.63 1.29
C VAL A 16 22.27 9.80 0.62
N SER A 17 22.82 10.71 1.43
CA SER A 17 23.53 11.89 0.95
C SER A 17 24.67 11.54 -0.04
N GLY A 18 24.72 12.25 -1.16
CA GLY A 18 25.69 12.02 -2.24
C GLY A 18 25.28 10.99 -3.30
N ALA A 19 24.15 10.30 -3.12
CA ALA A 19 23.56 9.45 -4.15
C ALA A 19 22.56 10.23 -5.02
N GLU A 20 22.35 9.78 -6.25
CA GLU A 20 21.21 10.21 -7.07
C GLU A 20 19.94 9.53 -6.56
N ILE A 21 18.90 10.31 -6.28
CA ILE A 21 17.59 9.81 -5.86
C ILE A 21 16.65 9.94 -7.06
N ILE A 22 16.18 8.80 -7.55
CA ILE A 22 15.33 8.71 -8.75
C ILE A 22 13.93 8.25 -8.34
N ALA A 23 12.89 8.90 -8.88
CA ALA A 23 11.51 8.45 -8.81
C ALA A 23 10.80 8.72 -10.15
N SER A 24 9.62 8.15 -10.38
CA SER A 24 8.81 8.61 -11.52
C SER A 24 8.28 10.03 -11.27
N GLY A 25 7.89 10.74 -12.34
CA GLY A 25 7.31 12.08 -12.22
C GLY A 25 6.06 12.08 -11.33
N ALA A 26 5.21 11.07 -11.48
CA ALA A 26 3.99 10.92 -10.69
C ALA A 26 4.28 10.63 -9.20
N SER A 27 5.24 9.74 -8.92
CA SER A 27 5.67 9.45 -7.54
C SER A 27 6.27 10.68 -6.86
N ALA A 28 7.15 11.43 -7.55
CA ALA A 28 7.77 12.64 -7.01
C ALA A 28 6.76 13.75 -6.67
N ALA A 29 5.67 13.84 -7.45
CA ALA A 29 4.58 14.76 -7.15
C ALA A 29 3.77 14.31 -5.91
N GLU A 30 3.41 13.03 -5.85
CA GLU A 30 2.61 12.45 -4.76
C GLU A 30 3.35 12.41 -3.41
N MET A 31 4.68 12.32 -3.39
CA MET A 31 5.49 12.41 -2.17
C MET A 31 5.25 13.71 -1.37
N GLN A 32 4.70 14.75 -1.98
CA GLN A 32 4.38 16.01 -1.32
C GLN A 32 3.04 16.00 -0.59
N ASP A 33 2.19 14.98 -0.82
CA ASP A 33 0.83 14.91 -0.28
C ASP A 33 0.82 14.49 1.19
N MET A 34 1.80 13.67 1.63
CA MET A 34 1.94 13.20 3.00
C MET A 34 3.41 13.28 3.50
N PRO A 35 3.96 14.49 3.67
CA PRO A 35 5.36 14.66 4.09
C PRO A 35 5.58 14.23 5.56
N PRO A 36 6.86 14.01 5.98
CA PRO A 36 7.18 13.53 7.32
C PRO A 36 6.66 14.40 8.48
N ASP A 37 6.57 15.72 8.30
CA ASP A 37 6.07 16.65 9.29
C ASP A 37 4.55 16.51 9.50
N VAL A 38 3.79 16.21 8.45
CA VAL A 38 2.36 15.84 8.57
C VAL A 38 2.21 14.53 9.34
N MET A 39 3.02 13.51 9.05
CA MET A 39 3.02 12.26 9.82
C MET A 39 3.40 12.48 11.30
N ALA A 40 4.36 13.36 11.58
CA ALA A 40 4.73 13.72 12.95
C ALA A 40 3.59 14.45 13.68
N ALA A 41 2.89 15.36 13.00
CA ALA A 41 1.73 16.04 13.55
C ALA A 41 0.57 15.08 13.86
N LEU A 42 0.29 14.13 12.96
CA LEU A 42 -0.70 13.08 13.18
C LEU A 42 -0.33 12.18 14.36
N ALA A 43 0.94 11.75 14.44
CA ALA A 43 1.43 10.95 15.57
C ALA A 43 1.28 11.67 16.91
N ALA A 44 1.55 12.98 16.95
CA ALA A 44 1.37 13.79 18.16
C ALA A 44 -0.10 13.97 18.54
N ALA A 45 -1.00 14.08 17.56
CA ALA A 45 -2.45 14.25 17.78
C ALA A 45 -3.18 12.93 18.06
N ALA A 46 -2.63 11.78 17.62
CA ALA A 46 -3.29 10.48 17.68
C ALA A 46 -3.86 10.08 19.06
N PRO A 47 -3.22 10.37 20.21
CA PRO A 47 -3.81 10.08 21.52
C PRO A 47 -5.17 10.76 21.77
N GLU A 48 -5.46 11.88 21.11
CA GLU A 48 -6.70 12.66 21.25
C GLU A 48 -7.73 12.35 20.16
N MET A 49 -7.40 11.51 19.18
CA MET A 49 -8.25 11.19 18.02
C MET A 49 -9.19 9.99 18.23
N GLY A 50 -9.29 9.46 19.47
CA GLY A 50 -10.18 8.34 19.77
C GLY A 50 -9.78 7.03 19.07
N PRO A 51 -10.75 6.19 18.64
CA PRO A 51 -10.49 4.90 17.98
C PRO A 51 -9.51 4.95 16.80
N VAL A 52 -9.68 5.91 15.88
CA VAL A 52 -8.80 6.04 14.71
C VAL A 52 -7.38 6.42 15.12
N GLY A 53 -7.23 7.20 16.20
CA GLY A 53 -5.93 7.51 16.80
C GLY A 53 -5.25 6.29 17.44
N GLN A 54 -6.02 5.43 18.11
CA GLN A 54 -5.51 4.17 18.66
C GLN A 54 -5.04 3.23 17.55
N TYR A 55 -5.82 3.11 16.47
CA TYR A 55 -5.42 2.34 15.29
C TYR A 55 -4.18 2.93 14.61
N PHE A 56 -4.11 4.27 14.47
CA PHE A 56 -2.92 4.94 13.96
C PHE A 56 -1.67 4.61 14.80
N LEU A 57 -1.76 4.67 16.13
CA LEU A 57 -0.65 4.32 17.02
C LEU A 57 -0.33 2.82 16.99
N HIS A 58 -1.32 1.96 16.75
CA HIS A 58 -1.10 0.54 16.53
C HIS A 58 -0.25 0.29 15.28
N CYS A 59 -0.57 0.95 14.16
CA CYS A 59 0.18 0.80 12.90
C CYS A 59 1.55 1.48 12.94
N PHE A 60 1.60 2.71 13.47
CA PHE A 60 2.74 3.61 13.30
C PHE A 60 3.48 3.99 14.57
N GLY A 61 2.95 3.67 15.76
CA GLY A 61 3.47 4.15 17.05
C GLY A 61 4.87 3.62 17.40
N GLN A 62 5.36 2.60 16.71
CA GLN A 62 6.74 2.12 16.82
C GLN A 62 7.76 3.00 16.08
N PHE A 63 7.31 3.86 15.17
CA PHE A 63 8.17 4.72 14.36
C PHE A 63 8.29 6.12 14.97
N ARG A 64 9.40 6.78 14.65
CA ARG A 64 9.62 8.19 14.99
C ARG A 64 9.65 9.00 13.72
N PHE A 65 8.72 9.94 13.61
CA PHE A 65 8.61 10.85 12.47
C PHE A 65 9.24 12.22 12.74
N ASP A 66 9.49 12.55 14.01
CA ASP A 66 10.13 13.81 14.41
C ASP A 66 11.56 13.91 13.88
N GLY A 67 11.93 15.10 13.41
CA GLY A 67 13.27 15.39 12.92
C GLY A 67 13.59 14.84 11.52
N ILE A 68 12.69 14.13 10.87
CA ILE A 68 12.87 13.70 9.48
C ILE A 68 12.74 14.92 8.55
N ARG A 69 13.75 15.15 7.71
CA ARG A 69 13.68 16.18 6.66
C ARG A 69 13.18 15.59 5.36
N PHE A 70 12.08 16.14 4.84
CA PHE A 70 11.63 15.84 3.49
C PHE A 70 12.75 16.09 2.47
N THR A 71 13.15 15.04 1.77
CA THR A 71 14.23 15.08 0.76
C THR A 71 13.65 14.52 -0.55
N PRO A 72 13.36 15.40 -1.54
CA PRO A 72 12.74 14.97 -2.79
C PRO A 72 13.73 14.22 -3.69
N PRO A 73 13.24 13.49 -4.71
CA PRO A 73 14.09 12.94 -5.76
C PRO A 73 14.92 14.02 -6.45
N THR A 74 16.18 13.72 -6.75
CA THR A 74 17.07 14.61 -7.52
C THR A 74 16.88 14.46 -9.02
N ARG A 75 16.23 13.37 -9.47
CA ARG A 75 15.90 13.10 -10.86
C ARG A 75 14.52 12.43 -10.95
N THR A 76 13.76 12.84 -11.95
CA THR A 76 12.51 12.18 -12.32
C THR A 76 12.61 11.56 -13.72
N PHE A 77 11.72 10.62 -14.01
CA PHE A 77 11.53 10.03 -15.33
C PHE A 77 10.05 9.66 -15.53
N ASP A 78 9.67 9.43 -16.79
CA ASP A 78 8.36 8.90 -17.15
C ASP A 78 8.56 7.67 -18.06
N GLY A 79 7.71 6.65 -17.90
CA GLY A 79 7.76 5.43 -18.71
C GLY A 79 8.93 4.50 -18.33
N GLU A 80 9.99 4.47 -19.13
CA GLU A 80 11.13 3.57 -18.91
C GLU A 80 12.44 4.34 -18.84
N LEU A 81 13.35 3.91 -17.95
CA LEU A 81 14.67 4.49 -17.82
C LEU A 81 15.74 3.41 -17.64
N ASP A 82 16.69 3.35 -18.57
CA ASP A 82 17.88 2.53 -18.43
C ASP A 82 18.96 3.25 -17.62
N LEU A 83 19.58 2.53 -16.69
CA LEU A 83 20.59 3.00 -15.76
C LEU A 83 21.79 2.06 -15.71
N MET A 84 22.92 2.61 -15.27
CA MET A 84 24.09 1.83 -14.85
C MET A 84 24.33 2.09 -13.37
N VAL A 85 24.28 1.04 -12.55
CA VAL A 85 24.64 1.10 -11.13
C VAL A 85 26.00 0.42 -10.99
N GLY A 86 27.06 1.21 -11.01
CA GLY A 86 28.42 0.69 -11.21
C GLY A 86 28.55 0.10 -12.62
N ASP A 87 28.86 -1.19 -12.71
CA ASP A 87 28.94 -1.96 -13.95
C ASP A 87 27.65 -2.75 -14.27
N LYS A 88 26.62 -2.65 -13.42
CA LYS A 88 25.36 -3.37 -13.58
C LYS A 88 24.33 -2.57 -14.37
N PRO A 89 23.79 -3.10 -15.48
CA PRO A 89 22.63 -2.50 -16.12
C PRO A 89 21.39 -2.71 -15.25
N VAL A 90 20.62 -1.64 -15.06
CA VAL A 90 19.35 -1.64 -14.32
C VAL A 90 18.31 -0.92 -15.17
N LYS A 91 17.10 -1.48 -15.24
CA LYS A 91 15.98 -0.88 -15.96
C LYS A 91 14.86 -0.50 -14.99
N LEU A 92 14.46 0.77 -15.01
CA LEU A 92 13.29 1.25 -14.31
C LEU A 92 12.09 1.20 -15.24
N LEU A 93 10.98 0.64 -14.76
CA LEU A 93 9.74 0.48 -15.52
C LEU A 93 8.60 1.08 -14.71
N GLU A 94 8.09 2.22 -15.15
CA GLU A 94 6.87 2.79 -14.58
C GLU A 94 5.67 1.92 -15.00
N VAL A 95 4.94 1.44 -13.99
CA VAL A 95 3.74 0.60 -14.12
C VAL A 95 2.52 1.24 -13.45
N GLY A 96 2.73 2.38 -12.77
CA GLY A 96 1.68 3.19 -12.19
C GLY A 96 0.84 3.95 -13.24
N PRO A 97 -0.31 4.51 -12.85
CA PRO A 97 -0.88 4.43 -11.50
C PRO A 97 -1.44 3.03 -11.21
N ALA A 98 -1.18 2.52 -10.00
CA ALA A 98 -1.66 1.21 -9.53
C ALA A 98 -1.86 1.23 -8.00
N HIS A 99 -0.80 0.96 -7.23
CA HIS A 99 -0.84 1.07 -5.77
C HIS A 99 -0.90 2.55 -5.37
N THR A 100 -0.01 3.37 -5.93
CA THR A 100 -0.06 4.84 -5.84
C THR A 100 -0.13 5.49 -7.24
N ARG A 101 0.02 6.82 -7.34
CA ARG A 101 0.03 7.55 -8.63
C ARG A 101 1.22 7.19 -9.52
N GLY A 102 2.34 6.80 -8.92
CA GLY A 102 3.55 6.42 -9.64
C GLY A 102 4.20 5.21 -8.98
N ASP A 103 4.10 4.06 -9.65
CA ASP A 103 4.70 2.80 -9.22
C ASP A 103 5.77 2.37 -10.22
N VAL A 104 6.92 1.94 -9.72
CA VAL A 104 8.11 1.61 -10.53
C VAL A 104 8.66 0.25 -10.14
N LEU A 105 8.87 -0.60 -11.14
CA LEU A 105 9.65 -1.82 -11.02
C LEU A 105 11.13 -1.52 -11.31
N VAL A 106 12.03 -2.13 -10.56
CA VAL A 106 13.49 -2.05 -10.76
C VAL A 106 13.99 -3.43 -11.20
N LEU A 107 14.28 -3.57 -12.49
CA LEU A 107 14.77 -4.82 -13.08
C LEU A 107 16.30 -4.81 -13.16
N SER A 108 16.95 -5.80 -12.56
CA SER A 108 18.35 -6.16 -12.83
C SER A 108 18.39 -7.38 -13.75
N PRO A 109 18.49 -7.20 -15.08
CA PRO A 109 18.39 -8.30 -16.03
C PRO A 109 19.54 -9.31 -15.91
N HIS A 110 20.75 -8.84 -15.63
CA HIS A 110 21.92 -9.71 -15.48
C HIS A 110 21.82 -10.60 -14.22
N ASP A 111 21.29 -10.03 -13.12
CA ASP A 111 21.09 -10.79 -11.89
C ASP A 111 19.80 -11.62 -11.94
N ARG A 112 18.95 -11.45 -12.96
CA ARG A 112 17.62 -12.08 -13.09
C ARG A 112 16.73 -11.78 -11.88
N VAL A 113 16.77 -10.53 -11.39
CA VAL A 113 16.02 -10.06 -10.22
C VAL A 113 15.17 -8.85 -10.58
N VAL A 114 13.94 -8.80 -10.05
CA VAL A 114 13.10 -7.59 -10.08
C VAL A 114 12.70 -7.19 -8.67
N PHE A 115 12.85 -5.90 -8.36
CA PHE A 115 12.29 -5.28 -7.16
C PHE A 115 10.99 -4.59 -7.56
N THR A 116 9.90 -4.88 -6.85
CA THR A 116 8.56 -4.48 -7.31
C THR A 116 7.97 -3.32 -6.55
N GLY A 117 8.61 -2.89 -5.46
CA GLY A 117 7.95 -2.06 -4.46
C GLY A 117 6.60 -2.68 -4.07
N ASP A 118 5.65 -1.81 -3.81
CA ASP A 118 4.34 -2.18 -3.28
C ASP A 118 3.34 -2.63 -4.36
N ILE A 119 3.81 -2.86 -5.59
CA ILE A 119 3.07 -3.72 -6.52
C ILE A 119 2.87 -5.12 -5.92
N LEU A 120 3.79 -5.57 -5.05
CA LEU A 120 3.64 -6.83 -4.32
C LEU A 120 3.74 -6.61 -2.80
N PHE A 121 2.69 -7.06 -2.11
CA PHE A 121 2.70 -7.38 -0.69
C PHE A 121 2.59 -8.90 -0.58
N ILE A 122 3.63 -9.57 -0.07
CA ILE A 122 3.62 -11.02 0.08
C ILE A 122 3.19 -11.38 1.51
N GLU A 123 2.20 -12.26 1.64
CA GLU A 123 1.54 -12.63 2.90
C GLU A 123 0.81 -11.47 3.61
N GLY A 124 0.62 -10.34 2.93
CA GLY A 124 -0.08 -9.16 3.45
C GLY A 124 -1.09 -8.63 2.44
N THR A 125 -2.18 -8.06 2.93
CA THR A 125 -3.25 -7.50 2.09
C THR A 125 -2.74 -6.26 1.35
N PRO A 126 -2.74 -6.24 0.00
CA PRO A 126 -2.41 -5.05 -0.77
C PRO A 126 -3.39 -3.92 -0.48
N VAL A 127 -2.91 -2.67 -0.50
CA VAL A 127 -3.74 -1.47 -0.33
C VAL A 127 -3.75 -0.65 -1.62
N MET A 128 -4.93 -0.29 -2.11
CA MET A 128 -5.10 0.41 -3.38
C MET A 128 -5.49 1.86 -3.15
N TRP A 129 -4.49 2.71 -2.96
CA TRP A 129 -4.70 4.15 -2.80
C TRP A 129 -5.19 4.79 -4.10
N GLN A 130 -4.64 4.38 -5.24
CA GLN A 130 -4.87 5.05 -6.51
C GLN A 130 -5.76 4.28 -7.50
N GLY A 131 -5.36 3.07 -7.90
CA GLY A 131 -5.95 2.36 -9.04
C GLY A 131 -5.64 3.01 -10.40
N PRO A 132 -6.27 2.58 -11.50
CA PRO A 132 -7.29 1.54 -11.55
C PRO A 132 -6.72 0.14 -11.32
N VAL A 133 -7.54 -0.77 -10.80
CA VAL A 133 -7.13 -2.15 -10.50
C VAL A 133 -6.58 -2.88 -11.73
N ALA A 134 -7.09 -2.55 -12.91
CA ALA A 134 -6.65 -3.14 -14.17
C ALA A 134 -5.17 -2.85 -14.49
N ASN A 135 -4.63 -1.69 -14.07
CA ASN A 135 -3.22 -1.38 -14.25
C ASN A 135 -2.35 -2.27 -13.35
N TRP A 136 -2.77 -2.45 -12.10
CA TRP A 136 -2.06 -3.29 -11.14
C TRP A 136 -2.04 -4.76 -11.57
N ILE A 137 -3.17 -5.27 -12.07
CA ILE A 137 -3.24 -6.63 -12.66
C ILE A 137 -2.23 -6.76 -13.81
N ARG A 138 -2.18 -5.79 -14.73
CA ARG A 138 -1.19 -5.79 -15.84
C ARG A 138 0.25 -5.67 -15.35
N ALA A 139 0.51 -4.97 -14.25
CA ALA A 139 1.83 -4.92 -13.64
C ALA A 139 2.26 -6.31 -13.14
N CYS A 140 1.34 -7.05 -12.52
CA CYS A 140 1.58 -8.44 -12.08
C CYS A 140 1.84 -9.37 -13.28
N GLU A 141 1.01 -9.29 -14.33
CA GLU A 141 1.19 -10.06 -15.57
C GLU A 141 2.56 -9.75 -16.21
N ARG A 142 2.96 -8.47 -16.25
CA ARG A 142 4.26 -8.06 -16.77
C ARG A 142 5.41 -8.69 -15.97
N ILE A 143 5.31 -8.77 -14.65
CA ILE A 143 6.32 -9.43 -13.79
C ILE A 143 6.34 -10.94 -14.06
N GLU A 144 5.19 -11.60 -14.18
CA GLU A 144 5.07 -13.03 -14.51
C GLU A 144 5.74 -13.37 -15.85
N ASP A 145 5.70 -12.45 -16.82
CA ASP A 145 6.32 -12.60 -18.13
C ASP A 145 7.83 -12.31 -18.15
N MET A 146 8.40 -11.73 -17.09
CA MET A 146 9.84 -11.42 -17.04
C MET A 146 10.68 -12.71 -16.92
N ASP A 147 11.87 -12.65 -17.52
CA ASP A 147 12.89 -13.69 -17.39
C ASP A 147 13.74 -13.45 -16.12
N VAL A 148 13.11 -13.63 -14.96
CA VAL A 148 13.69 -13.45 -13.61
C VAL A 148 13.51 -14.71 -12.76
N ASP A 149 14.47 -14.96 -11.88
CA ASP A 149 14.44 -16.08 -10.93
C ASP A 149 14.03 -15.63 -9.52
N LEU A 150 14.27 -14.36 -9.16
CA LEU A 150 13.97 -13.81 -7.84
C LEU A 150 13.14 -12.53 -7.96
N ILE A 151 12.13 -12.43 -7.10
CA ILE A 151 11.22 -11.28 -7.03
C ILE A 151 11.26 -10.74 -5.60
N VAL A 152 11.66 -9.48 -5.48
CA VAL A 152 11.79 -8.79 -4.18
C VAL A 152 10.61 -7.82 -4.02
N PRO A 153 9.63 -8.14 -3.15
CA PRO A 153 8.50 -7.25 -2.90
C PRO A 153 8.91 -6.03 -2.08
N GLY A 154 8.02 -5.03 -2.00
CA GLY A 154 8.15 -3.93 -1.04
C GLY A 154 7.92 -4.39 0.40
N HIS A 155 7.00 -5.34 0.60
CA HIS A 155 6.72 -5.96 1.89
C HIS A 155 6.55 -7.49 1.79
N GLY A 156 6.95 -8.18 2.86
CA GLY A 156 6.89 -9.64 2.96
C GLY A 156 8.17 -10.33 2.49
N PRO A 157 8.18 -11.67 2.47
CA PRO A 157 9.35 -12.44 2.06
C PRO A 157 9.63 -12.34 0.56
N ILE A 158 10.90 -12.54 0.19
CA ILE A 158 11.30 -12.74 -1.22
C ILE A 158 10.49 -13.89 -1.81
N THR A 159 10.04 -13.73 -3.05
CA THR A 159 9.11 -14.64 -3.71
C THR A 159 9.54 -14.97 -5.14
N ASP A 160 8.68 -15.70 -5.83
CA ASP A 160 8.75 -16.04 -7.24
C ASP A 160 7.41 -15.73 -7.94
N LYS A 161 7.23 -16.24 -9.16
CA LYS A 161 6.02 -16.00 -9.97
C LYS A 161 4.74 -16.52 -9.29
N HIS A 162 4.83 -17.46 -8.34
CA HIS A 162 3.67 -17.91 -7.58
C HIS A 162 3.12 -16.80 -6.68
N GLY A 163 3.99 -16.08 -5.95
CA GLY A 163 3.56 -14.97 -5.11
C GLY A 163 2.92 -13.83 -5.92
N VAL A 164 3.47 -13.55 -7.11
CA VAL A 164 2.89 -12.58 -8.06
C VAL A 164 1.47 -12.99 -8.47
N ALA A 165 1.30 -14.27 -8.83
CA ALA A 165 0.00 -14.79 -9.23
C ALA A 165 -1.02 -14.73 -8.09
N GLN A 166 -0.61 -14.97 -6.84
CA GLN A 166 -1.49 -14.84 -5.67
C GLN A 166 -1.98 -13.40 -5.47
N VAL A 167 -1.09 -12.40 -5.58
CA VAL A 167 -1.48 -10.98 -5.52
C VAL A 167 -2.41 -10.61 -6.67
N ARG A 168 -2.11 -11.04 -7.90
CA ARG A 168 -2.97 -10.80 -9.06
C ARG A 168 -4.37 -11.41 -8.89
N GLN A 169 -4.44 -12.64 -8.39
CA GLN A 169 -5.70 -13.34 -8.12
C GLN A 169 -6.50 -12.64 -7.04
N TYR A 170 -5.85 -12.14 -5.98
CA TYR A 170 -6.51 -11.33 -4.95
C TYR A 170 -7.15 -10.06 -5.54
N LEU A 171 -6.40 -9.32 -6.37
CA LEU A 171 -6.91 -8.11 -7.02
C LEU A 171 -8.12 -8.40 -7.91
N GLN A 172 -8.09 -9.51 -8.66
CA GLN A 172 -9.23 -9.98 -9.46
C GLN A 172 -10.41 -10.37 -8.58
N TYR A 173 -10.17 -11.12 -7.50
CA TYR A 173 -11.18 -11.54 -6.55
C TYR A 173 -11.91 -10.34 -5.91
N VAL A 174 -11.17 -9.41 -5.31
CA VAL A 174 -11.78 -8.23 -4.65
C VAL A 174 -12.52 -7.36 -5.65
N ARG A 175 -11.98 -7.17 -6.87
CA ARG A 175 -12.68 -6.46 -7.94
C ARG A 175 -14.04 -7.09 -8.24
N ASP A 176 -14.07 -8.41 -8.43
CA ASP A 176 -15.28 -9.13 -8.83
C ASP A 176 -16.31 -9.17 -7.69
N GLN A 177 -15.85 -9.38 -6.45
CA GLN A 177 -16.70 -9.32 -5.26
C GLN A 177 -17.28 -7.92 -5.01
N ALA A 178 -16.46 -6.88 -5.16
CA ALA A 178 -16.91 -5.49 -5.03
C ALA A 178 -17.90 -5.11 -6.14
N ARG A 179 -17.64 -5.53 -7.39
CA ARG A 179 -18.54 -5.27 -8.53
C ARG A 179 -19.93 -5.85 -8.28
N ALA A 180 -20.02 -7.10 -7.80
CA ALA A 180 -21.31 -7.73 -7.51
C ALA A 180 -22.14 -6.94 -6.49
N ARG A 181 -21.49 -6.37 -5.47
CA ARG A 181 -22.14 -5.57 -4.41
C ARG A 181 -22.50 -4.17 -4.88
N TYR A 182 -21.63 -3.57 -5.69
CA TYR A 182 -21.88 -2.29 -6.35
C TYR A 182 -23.13 -2.37 -7.24
N ASP A 183 -23.21 -3.41 -8.10
CA ASP A 183 -24.34 -3.63 -9.00
C ASP A 183 -25.63 -3.94 -8.24
N ALA A 184 -25.53 -4.46 -7.01
CA ALA A 184 -26.65 -4.66 -6.08
C ALA A 184 -27.06 -3.38 -5.30
N GLY A 185 -26.35 -2.26 -5.49
CA GLY A 185 -26.64 -0.98 -4.83
C GLY A 185 -26.18 -0.88 -3.37
N MET A 186 -25.35 -1.80 -2.90
CA MET A 186 -24.72 -1.72 -1.57
C MET A 186 -23.64 -0.63 -1.58
N ASN A 187 -23.52 0.18 -0.52
CA ASN A 187 -22.44 1.18 -0.44
C ASN A 187 -21.06 0.53 -0.18
N ALA A 188 -19.99 1.28 -0.46
CA ALA A 188 -18.62 0.76 -0.44
C ALA A 188 -18.20 0.15 0.90
N PHE A 189 -18.55 0.80 2.03
CA PHE A 189 -18.10 0.32 3.32
C PHE A 189 -18.88 -0.90 3.81
N ASP A 190 -20.19 -0.96 3.55
CA ASP A 190 -20.97 -2.18 3.79
C ASP A 190 -20.49 -3.33 2.91
N ALA A 191 -20.10 -3.05 1.66
CA ALA A 191 -19.49 -4.06 0.80
C ALA A 191 -18.15 -4.55 1.34
N ALA A 192 -17.30 -3.67 1.85
CA ALA A 192 -16.04 -4.06 2.48
C ALA A 192 -16.25 -4.98 3.70
N LYS A 193 -17.33 -4.79 4.46
CA LYS A 193 -17.71 -5.67 5.59
C LYS A 193 -18.29 -7.01 5.15
N ASP A 194 -19.00 -7.03 4.03
CA ASP A 194 -19.73 -8.20 3.52
C ASP A 194 -18.84 -9.17 2.73
N ILE A 195 -17.72 -8.71 2.15
CA ILE A 195 -16.81 -9.57 1.39
C ILE A 195 -16.07 -10.53 2.32
N GLU A 196 -16.29 -11.83 2.13
CA GLU A 196 -15.49 -12.87 2.77
C GLU A 196 -14.12 -12.97 2.09
N LEU A 197 -13.03 -12.88 2.86
CA LEU A 197 -11.67 -12.95 2.30
C LEU A 197 -11.24 -14.37 1.89
N ALA A 198 -12.02 -15.40 2.22
CA ALA A 198 -11.73 -16.79 1.88
C ALA A 198 -10.28 -17.18 2.21
N GLU A 199 -9.50 -17.67 1.23
CA GLU A 199 -8.10 -18.05 1.43
C GLU A 199 -7.17 -16.87 1.81
N TYR A 200 -7.56 -15.63 1.50
CA TYR A 200 -6.81 -14.42 1.83
C TYR A 200 -7.00 -13.97 3.28
N SER A 201 -7.90 -14.61 4.05
CA SER A 201 -8.10 -14.27 5.47
C SER A 201 -6.87 -14.54 6.35
N ALA A 202 -5.88 -15.28 5.84
CA ALA A 202 -4.62 -15.55 6.52
C ALA A 202 -3.58 -14.43 6.32
N TRP A 203 -3.82 -13.49 5.40
CA TRP A 203 -2.90 -12.37 5.15
C TRP A 203 -2.99 -11.31 6.24
N SER A 204 -1.89 -10.60 6.48
CA SER A 204 -1.88 -9.46 7.40
C SER A 204 -2.76 -8.31 6.90
N ASP A 205 -3.15 -7.45 7.83
CA ASP A 205 -3.84 -6.19 7.57
C ASP A 205 -5.13 -6.32 6.71
N PRO A 206 -6.02 -7.30 7.00
CA PRO A 206 -7.21 -7.55 6.19
C PRO A 206 -8.16 -6.34 6.11
N GLU A 207 -8.09 -5.43 7.09
CA GLU A 207 -8.87 -4.20 7.11
C GLU A 207 -8.60 -3.26 5.93
N ARG A 208 -7.46 -3.42 5.22
CA ARG A 208 -7.16 -2.69 3.98
C ARG A 208 -8.18 -2.92 2.87
N ILE A 209 -9.02 -3.96 2.99
CA ILE A 209 -10.18 -4.16 2.12
C ILE A 209 -11.10 -2.92 2.06
N ALA A 210 -11.21 -2.14 3.15
CA ALA A 210 -11.99 -0.91 3.17
C ALA A 210 -11.49 0.10 2.13
N VAL A 211 -10.16 0.26 1.99
CA VAL A 211 -9.55 1.15 0.98
C VAL A 211 -9.72 0.57 -0.42
N ASN A 212 -9.49 -0.75 -0.57
CA ASN A 212 -9.58 -1.40 -1.88
C ASN A 212 -10.99 -1.29 -2.48
N VAL A 213 -12.01 -1.59 -1.68
CA VAL A 213 -13.41 -1.51 -2.11
C VAL A 213 -13.83 -0.07 -2.37
N ASP A 214 -13.40 0.90 -1.55
CA ASP A 214 -13.67 2.32 -1.80
C ASP A 214 -13.11 2.79 -3.15
N THR A 215 -11.84 2.48 -3.42
CA THR A 215 -11.18 2.81 -4.70
C THR A 215 -11.86 2.13 -5.88
N LEU A 216 -12.24 0.86 -5.76
CA LEU A 216 -12.97 0.14 -6.80
C LEU A 216 -14.35 0.74 -7.06
N TYR A 217 -15.07 1.13 -6.02
CA TYR A 217 -16.38 1.78 -6.15
C TYR A 217 -16.28 3.12 -6.88
N ARG A 218 -15.24 3.92 -6.55
CA ARG A 218 -14.91 5.15 -7.28
C ARG A 218 -14.60 4.87 -8.75
N GLU A 219 -13.80 3.84 -9.04
CA GLU A 219 -13.49 3.39 -10.40
C GLU A 219 -14.75 2.99 -11.17
N PHE A 220 -15.66 2.23 -10.55
CA PHE A 220 -16.90 1.76 -11.16
C PHE A 220 -17.88 2.90 -11.46
N ALA A 221 -17.93 3.90 -10.58
CA ALA A 221 -18.76 5.09 -10.73
C ALA A 221 -18.12 6.15 -11.66
N ASN A 222 -16.87 5.95 -12.09
CA ASN A 222 -16.06 6.94 -12.81
C ASN A 222 -15.95 8.28 -12.06
N GLU A 223 -15.89 8.21 -10.74
CA GLU A 223 -15.78 9.38 -9.85
C GLU A 223 -14.32 9.81 -9.71
N GLN A 224 -14.08 11.12 -9.67
CA GLN A 224 -12.74 11.70 -9.52
C GLN A 224 -12.47 12.19 -8.09
N THR A 225 -13.51 12.32 -7.28
CA THR A 225 -13.39 12.72 -5.88
C THR A 225 -12.84 11.55 -5.08
N VAL A 226 -11.73 11.77 -4.38
CA VAL A 226 -11.11 10.77 -3.52
C VAL A 226 -11.67 10.91 -2.10
N THR A 227 -11.99 9.80 -1.47
CA THR A 227 -12.41 9.74 -0.06
C THR A 227 -11.29 10.25 0.82
N ASP A 228 -11.64 11.03 1.86
CA ASP A 228 -10.66 11.59 2.77
C ASP A 228 -9.84 10.48 3.46
N THR A 229 -8.52 10.67 3.56
CA THR A 229 -7.62 9.67 4.12
C THR A 229 -7.97 9.33 5.57
N LEU A 230 -8.36 10.31 6.39
CA LEU A 230 -8.78 10.04 7.78
C LEU A 230 -10.07 9.24 7.84
N GLU A 231 -10.99 9.44 6.90
CA GLU A 231 -12.19 8.61 6.77
C GLU A 231 -11.84 7.16 6.41
N LEU A 232 -10.93 6.94 5.45
CA LEU A 232 -10.45 5.60 5.11
C LEU A 232 -9.76 4.91 6.30
N PHE A 233 -8.91 5.63 7.04
CA PHE A 233 -8.32 5.13 8.28
C PHE A 233 -9.35 4.81 9.36
N THR A 234 -10.43 5.59 9.46
CA THR A 234 -11.53 5.32 10.38
C THR A 234 -12.24 4.01 10.04
N ARG A 235 -12.48 3.77 8.74
CA ARG A 235 -13.07 2.51 8.24
C ARG A 235 -12.16 1.30 8.52
N MET A 236 -10.85 1.45 8.27
CA MET A 236 -9.86 0.41 8.61
C MET A 236 -9.83 0.13 10.12
N ALA A 237 -9.81 1.18 10.96
CA ALA A 237 -9.84 1.05 12.42
C ALA A 237 -11.09 0.29 12.90
N GLU A 238 -12.25 0.55 12.31
CA GLU A 238 -13.48 -0.18 12.64
C GLU A 238 -13.37 -1.67 12.28
N LEU A 239 -12.91 -2.00 11.07
CA LEU A 239 -12.72 -3.40 10.65
C LEU A 239 -11.65 -4.13 11.48
N ALA A 240 -10.61 -3.42 11.92
CA ALA A 240 -9.57 -3.92 12.81
C ALA A 240 -10.02 -4.03 14.28
N GLY A 241 -11.27 -3.66 14.61
CA GLY A 241 -11.85 -3.82 15.94
C GLY A 241 -11.54 -2.69 16.92
N PHE A 242 -11.01 -1.56 16.46
CA PHE A 242 -10.82 -0.35 17.27
C PHE A 242 -12.14 0.45 17.40
N GLY A 243 -13.12 0.19 16.52
CA GLY A 243 -14.43 0.82 16.51
C GLY A 243 -15.42 0.15 17.48
N SER A 244 -15.69 0.83 18.60
CA SER A 244 -16.72 0.54 19.61
C SER A 244 -16.32 -0.44 20.72
N ALA A 245 -16.33 0.06 21.95
CA ALA A 245 -16.44 -0.77 23.14
C ALA A 245 -17.78 -1.53 23.10
N VAL A 246 -17.78 -2.73 22.52
CA VAL A 246 -18.69 -3.76 23.00
C VAL A 246 -18.13 -4.18 24.35
N THR A 247 -18.68 -3.59 25.42
CA THR A 247 -18.57 -4.15 26.76
C THR A 247 -19.19 -5.55 26.68
N LEU A 248 -18.38 -6.58 26.48
CA LEU A 248 -18.81 -7.94 26.75
C LEU A 248 -19.21 -7.98 28.23
N PRO A 249 -20.44 -8.43 28.58
CA PRO A 249 -20.77 -8.62 29.97
C PRO A 249 -19.88 -9.76 30.51
N GLY A 250 -18.96 -9.41 31.41
CA GLY A 250 -18.20 -10.39 32.18
C GLY A 250 -16.74 -10.51 31.77
N ASN A 251 -15.93 -9.53 32.18
CA ASN A 251 -14.56 -9.85 32.59
C ASN A 251 -14.16 -8.90 33.71
N ASP A 252 -14.68 -9.21 34.90
CA ASP A 252 -14.22 -8.61 36.16
C ASP A 252 -12.75 -9.05 36.39
N PRO A 253 -11.80 -8.10 36.51
CA PRO A 253 -10.40 -8.42 36.76
C PRO A 253 -10.15 -9.07 38.14
N ALA A 254 -11.17 -9.25 38.99
CA ALA A 254 -11.07 -9.92 40.28
C ALA A 254 -10.99 -11.46 40.27
N GLN A 255 -10.97 -12.13 39.10
CA GLN A 255 -10.98 -13.61 39.03
C GLN A 255 -9.85 -14.25 38.22
N ARG A 256 -8.58 -13.99 38.57
CA ARG A 256 -7.49 -14.93 38.21
C ARG A 256 -6.75 -15.39 39.47
N PRO A 257 -6.64 -16.70 39.75
CA PRO A 257 -5.73 -17.21 40.78
C PRO A 257 -4.29 -17.10 40.27
N GLY A 258 -3.36 -16.87 41.20
CA GLY A 258 -1.95 -16.58 40.95
C GLY A 258 -1.10 -17.76 40.52
#